data_AF-A0A0U1HVG8-F1
#
_entry.id   AF-A0A0U1HVG8-F1
#
_cell.length_a   1.000
_cell.length_b   1.000
_cell.length_c   1.000
_cell.angle_alpha   90.00
_cell.angle_beta   90.00
_cell.angle_gamma   90.00
#
_symmetry.space_group_name_H-M   'P 1'
#
loop_
_entity.id
_entity.type
_entity.pdbx_description
1 polymer ?
#
loop_
_entity_poly.entity_id
_entity_poly.type
_entity_poly.pdbx_seq_one_letter_code
_entity_poly.pdbx_strand_id
1 'polypeptide(L)'
;MSLDIDQIALHQLIKRDEQTLDVVLRDSLLPANAVVEEMMAELHRVYSAKSKAYGLFNEQSELAEALKRSRKGDEDFLSFSRAATGRLRDELAKYPFAEGGVVLFCQYRYLAVEYLLISVLSSCNSMRVNEQLDLSTTHYLDINRADIVARIDLTEWENNPESTRYLTFLKGRVGRKVSDFFMDFLSAAEGLDTKAQNRGLLQAVDDYCADAELGKHERQEYRQQVYSYCNEQLQAGEEIALQELAQELPTLGDKDFRQFSVEQGYALEESFPADRGTLRQLTKFAGSGGGLSINFDALLLGERIFWDAATDTLTIKGTPPNLRDQLQRNAGKK
;
A
#
# COMPACT_ATOMS: atom_id res chain seq x y z
N MET A 1 0.86 -13.46 17.73
CA MET A 1 1.34 -12.27 18.45
C MET A 1 0.15 -11.34 18.64
N SER A 2 -0.18 -10.96 19.87
CA SER A 2 -1.40 -10.21 20.19
C SER A 2 -1.18 -8.71 20.03
N LEU A 3 -2.17 -8.06 19.41
CA LEU A 3 -2.36 -6.61 19.40
C LEU A 3 -2.79 -6.19 20.81
N ASP A 4 -2.25 -5.10 21.33
CA ASP A 4 -2.50 -4.59 22.68
C ASP A 4 -3.17 -3.21 22.59
N ILE A 5 -4.45 -3.11 22.98
CA ILE A 5 -5.23 -1.87 22.87
C ILE A 5 -4.95 -0.99 24.07
N ASP A 6 -4.43 0.21 23.84
CA ASP A 6 -4.25 1.23 24.89
C ASP A 6 -5.55 2.02 25.09
N GLN A 7 -6.03 2.67 24.03
CA GLN A 7 -7.26 3.46 24.06
C GLN A 7 -8.05 3.29 22.77
N ILE A 8 -9.38 3.21 22.89
CA ILE A 8 -10.27 3.08 21.74
C ILE A 8 -11.56 3.86 21.94
N ALA A 9 -11.99 4.56 20.89
CA ALA A 9 -13.24 5.30 20.83
C ALA A 9 -13.97 4.98 19.53
N LEU A 10 -15.30 4.86 19.63
CA LEU A 10 -16.20 4.78 18.49
C LEU A 10 -17.12 5.99 18.48
N HIS A 11 -17.35 6.53 17.29
CA HIS A 11 -18.37 7.54 17.03
C HIS A 11 -19.18 7.10 15.81
N GLN A 12 -20.24 7.84 15.49
CA GLN A 12 -21.07 7.55 14.33
C GLN A 12 -21.29 8.80 13.51
N LEU A 13 -21.17 8.65 12.19
CA LEU A 13 -21.63 9.60 11.19
C LEU A 13 -22.97 9.11 10.65
N ILE A 14 -23.99 9.94 10.69
CA ILE A 14 -25.33 9.61 10.20
C ILE A 14 -25.65 10.53 9.04
N LYS A 15 -25.74 9.98 7.83
CA LYS A 15 -26.21 10.72 6.66
C LYS A 15 -27.72 10.90 6.77
N ARG A 16 -28.20 12.15 6.77
CA ARG A 16 -29.63 12.49 6.79
C ARG A 16 -30.17 12.71 5.38
N ASP A 17 -29.39 13.38 4.55
CA ASP A 17 -29.67 13.68 3.15
C ASP A 17 -28.35 13.85 2.37
N GLU A 18 -28.41 14.36 1.14
CA GLU A 18 -27.23 14.54 0.29
C GLU A 18 -26.20 15.56 0.82
N GLN A 19 -26.60 16.46 1.72
CA GLN A 19 -25.77 17.58 2.20
C GLN A 19 -25.53 17.56 3.72
N THR A 20 -26.29 16.76 4.47
CA THR A 20 -26.29 16.79 5.93
C THR A 20 -25.74 15.48 6.51
N LEU A 21 -24.63 15.59 7.23
CA LEU A 21 -24.04 14.53 8.06
C LEU A 21 -24.12 14.93 9.53
N ASP A 22 -24.82 14.15 10.34
CA ASP A 22 -24.84 14.30 11.79
C ASP A 22 -23.74 13.46 12.44
N VAL A 23 -23.35 13.83 13.66
CA VAL A 23 -22.42 13.05 14.50
C VAL A 23 -23.13 12.55 15.76
N VAL A 24 -22.89 11.29 16.11
CA VAL A 24 -23.19 10.73 17.42
C VAL A 24 -21.87 10.38 18.08
N LEU A 25 -21.57 11.05 19.18
CA LEU A 25 -20.31 10.92 19.89
C LEU A 25 -20.53 10.11 21.17
N ARG A 26 -19.67 9.12 21.42
CA ARG A 26 -19.64 8.45 22.73
C ARG A 26 -19.23 9.41 23.85
N ASP A 27 -19.76 9.16 25.03
CA ASP A 27 -19.41 9.89 26.27
C ASP A 27 -18.31 9.22 27.09
N SER A 28 -17.86 8.04 26.69
CA SER A 28 -16.76 7.31 27.30
C SER A 28 -15.98 6.49 26.28
N LEU A 29 -14.71 6.21 26.60
CA LEU A 29 -13.91 5.24 25.87
C LEU A 29 -14.62 3.88 25.82
N LEU A 30 -14.34 3.12 24.77
CA LEU A 30 -14.86 1.77 24.64
C LEU A 30 -13.98 0.82 25.47
N PRO A 31 -14.54 0.04 26.41
CA PRO A 31 -13.74 -0.94 27.16
C PRO A 31 -13.17 -2.01 26.24
N ALA A 32 -11.87 -2.29 26.35
CA ALA A 32 -11.21 -3.37 25.63
C ALA A 32 -11.61 -4.73 26.20
N ASN A 33 -12.76 -5.25 25.76
CA ASN A 33 -13.21 -6.61 26.05
C ASN A 33 -12.88 -7.53 24.86
N ALA A 34 -13.11 -8.83 25.03
CA ALA A 34 -12.80 -9.84 24.01
C ALA A 34 -13.38 -9.53 22.61
N VAL A 35 -14.59 -8.97 22.54
CA VAL A 35 -15.23 -8.61 21.25
C VAL A 35 -14.51 -7.44 20.58
N VAL A 36 -14.08 -6.45 21.38
CA VAL A 36 -13.34 -5.28 20.89
C VAL A 36 -11.93 -5.67 20.44
N GLU A 37 -11.27 -6.55 21.19
CA GLU A 37 -9.97 -7.13 20.84
C GLU A 37 -10.05 -7.91 19.53
N GLU A 38 -11.08 -8.76 19.36
CA GLU A 38 -11.30 -9.53 18.13
C GLU A 38 -11.57 -8.61 16.93
N MET A 39 -12.43 -7.59 17.10
CA MET A 39 -12.70 -6.58 16.07
C MET A 39 -11.42 -5.85 15.64
N MET A 40 -10.60 -5.40 16.59
CA MET A 40 -9.35 -4.70 16.29
C MET A 40 -8.30 -5.62 15.67
N ALA A 41 -8.20 -6.86 16.11
CA ALA A 41 -7.32 -7.86 15.51
C ALA A 41 -7.70 -8.12 14.04
N GLU A 42 -8.99 -8.27 13.76
CA GLU A 42 -9.49 -8.46 12.39
C GLU A 42 -9.27 -7.23 11.52
N LEU A 43 -9.55 -6.02 12.02
CA LEU A 43 -9.31 -4.77 11.30
C LEU A 43 -7.81 -4.58 11.00
N HIS A 44 -6.94 -4.85 11.98
CA HIS A 44 -5.49 -4.83 11.77
C HIS A 44 -5.08 -5.83 10.69
N ARG A 45 -5.58 -7.07 10.74
CA ARG A 45 -5.29 -8.11 9.75
C ARG A 45 -5.72 -7.70 8.33
N VAL A 46 -6.96 -7.24 8.17
CA VAL A 46 -7.50 -6.78 6.88
C VAL A 46 -6.71 -5.58 6.36
N TYR A 47 -6.42 -4.61 7.22
CA TYR A 47 -5.63 -3.44 6.85
C TYR A 47 -4.24 -3.87 6.40
N SER A 48 -3.53 -4.69 7.17
CA SER A 48 -2.16 -5.15 6.87
C SER A 48 -2.06 -5.96 5.57
N ALA A 49 -3.10 -6.70 5.19
CA ALA A 49 -3.12 -7.47 3.95
C ALA A 49 -3.35 -6.64 2.67
N LYS A 50 -3.84 -5.40 2.79
CA LYS A 50 -4.09 -4.50 1.65
C LYS A 50 -2.85 -3.67 1.30
N SER A 51 -2.72 -3.33 0.02
CA SER A 51 -1.70 -2.36 -0.44
C SER A 51 -2.02 -0.97 0.10
N LYS A 52 -0.97 -0.25 0.52
CA LYS A 52 -1.06 1.05 1.19
C LYS A 52 -0.32 2.12 0.38
N ALA A 53 -0.76 3.35 0.55
CA ALA A 53 0.03 4.53 0.25
C ALA A 53 0.79 4.96 1.51
N TYR A 54 1.93 5.63 1.32
CA TYR A 54 2.61 6.36 2.37
C TYR A 54 2.24 7.83 2.31
N GLY A 55 2.29 8.48 3.47
CA GLY A 55 2.02 9.88 3.66
C GLY A 55 2.70 10.42 4.91
N LEU A 56 2.54 11.72 5.07
CA LEU A 56 3.01 12.49 6.22
C LEU A 56 2.04 13.64 6.48
N PHE A 57 1.95 14.10 7.71
CA PHE A 57 1.21 15.31 8.03
C PHE A 57 1.85 16.53 7.38
N ASN A 58 1.02 17.44 6.89
CA ASN A 58 1.46 18.79 6.52
C ASN A 58 1.86 19.55 7.78
N GLU A 59 2.76 20.53 7.65
CA GLU A 59 3.23 21.36 8.77
C GLU A 59 2.10 22.03 9.57
N GLN A 60 1.00 22.35 8.90
CA GLN A 60 -0.17 23.02 9.48
C GLN A 60 -1.30 22.06 9.88
N SER A 61 -1.04 20.75 9.97
CA SER A 61 -2.08 19.77 10.32
C SER A 61 -2.58 19.98 11.75
N GLU A 62 -3.80 20.51 11.87
CA GLU A 62 -4.45 20.65 13.17
C GLU A 62 -4.74 19.30 13.84
N LEU A 63 -4.87 18.22 13.06
CA LEU A 63 -5.04 16.87 13.60
C LEU A 63 -3.73 16.40 14.24
N ALA A 64 -2.60 16.63 13.57
CA ALA A 64 -1.27 16.32 14.09
C ALA A 64 -1.00 17.07 15.39
N GLU A 65 -1.29 18.37 15.45
CA GLU A 65 -1.11 19.15 16.68
C GLU A 65 -2.03 18.70 17.83
N ALA A 66 -3.29 18.38 17.54
CA ALA A 66 -4.20 17.83 18.54
C ALA A 66 -3.73 16.44 19.04
N LEU A 67 -3.22 15.60 18.14
CA LEU A 67 -2.65 14.31 18.49
C LEU A 67 -1.40 14.46 19.37
N LYS A 68 -0.50 15.41 19.06
CA LYS A 68 0.68 15.72 19.91
C LYS A 68 0.26 16.14 21.32
N ARG A 69 -0.73 17.03 21.46
CA ARG A 69 -1.27 17.43 22.76
C ARG A 69 -1.86 16.23 23.51
N SER A 70 -2.60 15.38 22.80
CA SER A 70 -3.20 14.20 23.39
C SER A 70 -2.14 13.22 23.91
N ARG A 71 -1.10 12.99 23.12
CA ARG A 71 0.07 12.16 23.49
C ARG A 71 0.85 12.71 24.69
N LYS A 72 0.93 14.04 24.84
CA LYS A 72 1.56 14.70 25.99
C LYS A 72 0.69 14.70 27.25
N GLY A 73 -0.58 14.31 27.14
CA GLY A 73 -1.55 14.36 28.24
C GLY A 73 -2.19 15.74 28.46
N ASP A 74 -1.96 16.70 27.56
CA ASP A 74 -2.58 18.04 27.61
C ASP A 74 -4.06 18.01 27.18
N GLU A 75 -4.45 16.99 26.41
CA GLU A 75 -5.81 16.77 25.88
C GLU A 75 -6.19 15.29 26.02
N ASP A 76 -7.34 14.97 26.62
CA ASP A 76 -7.73 13.57 26.76
C ASP A 76 -8.12 12.93 25.40
N PHE A 77 -7.82 11.64 25.22
CA PHE A 77 -8.03 10.93 23.95
C PHE A 77 -9.49 10.91 23.49
N LEU A 78 -10.45 10.92 24.42
CA LEU A 78 -11.86 10.98 24.07
C LEU A 78 -12.22 12.36 23.51
N SER A 79 -11.75 13.45 24.11
CA SER A 79 -11.91 14.81 23.59
C SER A 79 -11.26 14.97 22.21
N PHE A 80 -10.04 14.47 22.05
CA PHE A 80 -9.35 14.42 20.76
C PHE A 80 -10.17 13.70 19.68
N SER A 81 -10.65 12.48 19.96
CA SER A 81 -11.42 11.68 18.99
C SER A 81 -12.79 12.30 18.67
N ARG A 82 -13.45 12.95 19.64
CA ARG A 82 -14.69 13.73 19.43
C ARG A 82 -14.46 14.93 18.52
N ALA A 83 -13.43 15.73 18.79
CA ALA A 83 -13.10 16.90 17.98
C ALA A 83 -12.66 16.50 16.56
N ALA A 84 -11.84 15.45 16.43
CA ALA A 84 -11.45 14.89 15.14
C ALA A 84 -12.66 14.38 14.34
N THR A 85 -13.63 13.73 14.98
CA THR A 85 -14.86 13.28 14.31
C THR A 85 -15.70 14.46 13.78
N GLY A 86 -15.75 15.57 14.52
CA GLY A 86 -16.39 16.81 14.05
C GLY A 86 -15.76 17.37 12.78
N ARG A 87 -14.42 17.43 12.74
CA ARG A 87 -13.67 17.84 11.54
C ARG A 87 -13.87 16.88 10.37
N LEU A 88 -13.84 15.58 10.65
CA LEU A 88 -14.09 14.55 9.64
C LEU A 88 -15.49 14.69 9.01
N ARG A 89 -16.53 15.00 9.81
CA ARG A 89 -17.86 15.33 9.31
C ARG A 89 -17.81 16.51 8.35
N ASP A 90 -17.15 17.61 8.74
CA ASP A 90 -17.10 18.83 7.94
C ASP A 90 -16.37 18.62 6.61
N GLU A 91 -15.32 17.81 6.60
CA GLU A 91 -14.65 17.40 5.36
C GLU A 91 -15.51 16.47 4.51
N LEU A 92 -16.11 15.42 5.10
CA LEU A 92 -16.98 14.49 4.38
C LEU A 92 -18.21 15.16 3.78
N ALA A 93 -18.78 16.16 4.45
CA ALA A 93 -19.95 16.90 3.97
C ALA A 93 -19.71 17.65 2.65
N LYS A 94 -18.44 17.90 2.28
CA LYS A 94 -18.07 18.50 0.99
C LYS A 94 -18.26 17.54 -0.19
N TYR A 95 -18.45 16.24 0.07
CA TYR A 95 -18.51 15.19 -0.94
C TYR A 95 -19.90 14.55 -0.99
N PRO A 96 -20.69 14.76 -2.06
CA PRO A 96 -22.08 14.24 -2.15
C PRO A 96 -22.19 12.72 -2.02
N PHE A 97 -21.14 11.99 -2.41
CA PHE A 97 -21.06 10.53 -2.33
C PHE A 97 -20.68 10.00 -0.94
N ALA A 98 -20.31 10.86 0.02
CA ALA A 98 -19.97 10.44 1.37
C ALA A 98 -21.16 9.74 2.02
N GLU A 99 -20.93 8.56 2.59
CA GLU A 99 -21.93 7.84 3.38
C GLU A 99 -21.65 8.04 4.87
N GLY A 100 -22.67 7.76 5.69
CA GLY A 100 -22.47 7.61 7.13
C GLY A 100 -21.70 6.34 7.46
N GLY A 101 -21.33 6.17 8.72
CA GLY A 101 -20.57 5.01 9.16
C GLY A 101 -20.15 5.12 10.62
N VAL A 102 -19.46 4.10 11.09
CA VAL A 102 -18.84 4.09 12.42
C VAL A 102 -17.41 4.58 12.27
N VAL A 103 -17.09 5.67 12.98
CA VAL A 103 -15.74 6.23 13.03
C VAL A 103 -15.01 5.61 14.20
N LEU A 104 -13.87 4.99 13.95
CA LEU A 104 -13.05 4.33 14.95
C LEU A 104 -11.72 5.07 15.09
N PHE A 105 -11.35 5.37 16.32
CA PHE A 105 -10.00 5.79 16.71
C PHE A 105 -9.46 4.76 17.69
N CYS A 106 -8.30 4.18 17.40
CA CYS A 106 -7.66 3.23 18.31
C CYS A 106 -6.16 3.47 18.38
N GLN A 107 -5.67 3.76 19.59
CA GLN A 107 -4.27 3.66 19.95
C GLN A 107 -3.99 2.23 20.42
N TYR A 108 -3.00 1.60 19.81
CA TYR A 108 -2.62 0.23 20.13
C TYR A 108 -1.14 -0.01 19.86
N ARG A 109 -0.61 -1.06 20.47
CA ARG A 109 0.76 -1.53 20.29
C ARG A 109 0.78 -2.85 19.53
N TYR A 110 1.67 -2.95 18.56
CA TYR A 110 1.92 -4.17 17.80
C TYR A 110 3.40 -4.30 17.49
N LEU A 111 4.02 -5.42 17.86
CA LEU A 111 5.46 -5.65 17.71
C LEU A 111 6.34 -4.52 18.31
N ALA A 112 5.97 -4.04 19.51
CA ALA A 112 6.62 -2.93 20.21
C ALA A 112 6.55 -1.55 19.54
N VAL A 113 5.77 -1.41 18.47
CA VAL A 113 5.49 -0.12 17.82
C VAL A 113 4.11 0.38 18.24
N GLU A 114 4.01 1.68 18.53
CA GLU A 114 2.77 2.35 18.88
C GLU A 114 2.09 2.91 17.63
N TYR A 115 0.80 2.66 17.48
CA TYR A 115 0.03 3.11 16.33
C TYR A 115 -1.23 3.86 16.77
N LEU A 116 -1.63 4.86 15.99
CA LEU A 116 -3.02 5.35 15.94
C LEU A 116 -3.64 4.87 14.63
N LEU A 117 -4.73 4.09 14.72
CA LEU A 117 -5.56 3.75 13.57
C LEU A 117 -6.86 4.55 13.61
N ILE A 118 -7.18 5.16 12.47
CA ILE A 118 -8.40 5.91 12.23
C ILE A 118 -9.13 5.26 11.06
N SER A 119 -10.39 4.92 11.22
CA SER A 119 -11.20 4.35 10.13
C SER A 119 -12.64 4.83 10.12
N VAL A 120 -13.26 4.76 8.96
CA VAL A 120 -14.71 4.87 8.78
C VAL A 120 -15.22 3.53 8.25
N LEU A 121 -15.95 2.80 9.09
CA LEU A 121 -16.49 1.48 8.79
C LEU A 121 -17.97 1.59 8.44
N SER A 122 -18.36 1.03 7.30
CA SER A 122 -19.77 0.96 6.92
C SER A 122 -20.54 0.02 7.86
N SER A 123 -21.74 0.44 8.24
CA SER A 123 -22.70 -0.43 8.93
C SER A 123 -23.63 -1.06 7.90
N CYS A 124 -23.53 -2.38 7.75
CA CYS A 124 -24.28 -3.14 6.76
C CYS A 124 -25.48 -3.84 7.40
N ASN A 125 -26.52 -4.06 6.59
CA ASN A 125 -27.71 -4.82 6.99
C ASN A 125 -27.61 -6.25 6.47
N SER A 126 -27.99 -7.21 7.31
CA SER A 126 -28.11 -8.62 6.91
C SER A 126 -29.34 -9.26 7.54
N MET A 127 -29.67 -10.47 7.11
CA MET A 127 -30.73 -11.29 7.69
C MET A 127 -30.10 -12.28 8.67
N ARG A 128 -30.61 -12.32 9.90
CA ARG A 128 -30.25 -13.33 10.92
C ARG A 128 -31.42 -14.30 11.05
N VAL A 129 -31.13 -15.58 10.89
CA VAL A 129 -32.01 -16.68 11.33
C VAL A 129 -31.71 -16.90 12.82
N ASN A 130 -32.72 -16.80 13.68
CA ASN A 130 -32.55 -17.05 15.12
C ASN A 130 -32.66 -18.55 15.44
N GLU A 131 -32.58 -18.89 16.73
CA GLU A 131 -32.64 -20.26 17.24
C GLU A 131 -33.99 -20.95 16.98
N GLN A 132 -35.05 -20.19 16.71
CA GLN A 132 -36.40 -20.67 16.36
C GLN A 132 -36.63 -20.80 14.84
N LEU A 133 -35.60 -20.56 14.02
CA LEU A 133 -35.69 -20.49 12.55
C LEU A 133 -36.53 -19.30 12.01
N ASP A 134 -36.75 -18.27 12.82
CA ASP A 134 -37.37 -17.02 12.37
C ASP A 134 -36.34 -16.05 11.78
N LEU A 135 -36.82 -15.19 10.88
CA LEU A 135 -36.01 -14.17 10.22
C LEU A 135 -36.09 -12.82 10.93
N SER A 136 -34.93 -12.24 11.23
CA SER A 136 -34.79 -10.88 11.75
C SER A 136 -33.71 -10.12 10.99
N THR A 137 -33.73 -8.79 11.09
CA THR A 137 -32.64 -7.95 10.56
C THR A 137 -31.54 -7.85 11.60
N THR A 138 -30.29 -7.92 11.16
CA THR A 138 -29.11 -7.63 11.99
C THR A 138 -28.24 -6.59 11.31
N HIS A 139 -27.55 -5.78 12.11
CA HIS A 139 -26.56 -4.82 11.65
C HIS A 139 -25.17 -5.32 12.00
N TYR A 140 -24.20 -5.12 11.11
CA TYR A 140 -22.81 -5.50 11.35
C TYR A 140 -21.84 -4.48 10.75
N LEU A 141 -20.64 -4.39 11.32
CA LEU A 141 -19.55 -3.59 10.79
C LEU A 141 -18.85 -4.34 9.66
N ASP A 142 -18.76 -3.73 8.48
CA ASP A 142 -18.07 -4.36 7.34
C ASP A 142 -16.57 -4.10 7.37
N ILE A 143 -15.87 -4.80 8.26
CA ILE A 143 -14.42 -4.69 8.43
C ILE A 143 -13.68 -5.14 7.15
N ASN A 144 -14.16 -6.19 6.49
CA ASN A 144 -13.51 -6.77 5.32
C ASN A 144 -13.50 -5.82 4.11
N ARG A 145 -14.50 -4.94 4.01
CA ARG A 145 -14.60 -3.90 2.98
C ARG A 145 -14.23 -2.50 3.50
N ALA A 146 -13.51 -2.40 4.62
CA ALA A 146 -13.00 -1.13 5.11
C ALA A 146 -12.09 -0.48 4.06
N ASP A 147 -12.56 0.61 3.45
CA ASP A 147 -11.85 1.32 2.38
C ASP A 147 -11.30 2.69 2.85
N ILE A 148 -11.80 3.21 3.97
CA ILE A 148 -11.32 4.45 4.60
C ILE A 148 -10.61 4.06 5.90
N VAL A 149 -9.29 3.86 5.81
CA VAL A 149 -8.44 3.53 6.96
C VAL A 149 -7.08 4.20 6.80
N ALA A 150 -6.64 4.90 7.84
CA ALA A 150 -5.28 5.40 7.99
C ALA A 150 -4.69 4.86 9.29
N ARG A 151 -3.39 4.63 9.26
CA ARG A 151 -2.60 4.25 10.43
C ARG A 151 -1.38 5.16 10.49
N ILE A 152 -1.20 5.80 11.63
CA ILE A 152 -0.01 6.57 11.97
C ILE A 152 0.85 5.68 12.87
N ASP A 153 2.09 5.46 12.47
CA ASP A 153 3.17 4.95 13.31
C ASP A 153 3.62 6.08 14.22
N LEU A 154 3.17 6.05 15.47
CA LEU A 154 3.46 7.10 16.45
C LEU A 154 4.94 7.05 16.85
N THR A 155 5.54 5.86 16.86
CA THR A 155 6.95 5.68 17.20
C THR A 155 7.86 6.32 16.15
N GLU A 156 7.62 6.04 14.86
CA GLU A 156 8.38 6.66 13.76
C GLU A 156 8.13 8.17 13.71
N TRP A 157 6.87 8.60 13.83
CA TRP A 157 6.51 10.02 13.75
C TRP A 157 7.15 10.87 14.86
N GLU A 158 7.31 10.32 16.06
CA GLU A 158 7.90 11.03 17.20
C GLU A 158 9.44 10.98 17.20
N ASN A 159 10.05 9.89 16.70
CA ASN A 159 11.49 9.67 16.80
C ASN A 159 12.28 10.00 15.53
N ASN A 160 11.63 10.11 14.37
CA ASN A 160 12.29 10.39 13.09
C ASN A 160 11.64 11.60 12.38
N PRO A 161 12.09 12.84 12.66
CA PRO A 161 11.53 14.05 12.08
C PRO A 161 11.65 14.15 10.55
N GLU A 162 12.61 13.45 9.93
CA GLU A 162 12.82 13.45 8.48
C GLU A 162 11.97 12.39 7.76
N SER A 163 11.28 11.53 8.51
CA SER A 163 10.48 10.44 7.94
C SER A 163 9.30 10.96 7.14
N THR A 164 9.14 10.46 5.92
CA THR A 164 8.02 10.79 5.02
C THR A 164 7.04 9.62 4.88
N ARG A 165 7.10 8.64 5.79
CA ARG A 165 6.42 7.34 5.65
C ARG A 165 5.71 6.82 6.91
N TYR A 166 5.64 7.61 7.98
CA TYR A 166 4.99 7.21 9.23
C TYR A 166 3.46 7.11 9.13
N LEU A 167 2.83 7.76 8.15
CA LEU A 167 1.39 7.66 7.91
C LEU A 167 1.15 6.74 6.71
N THR A 168 0.27 5.75 6.87
CA THR A 168 -0.14 4.86 5.78
C THR A 168 -1.66 4.84 5.65
N PHE A 169 -2.17 4.73 4.42
CA PHE A 169 -3.61 4.69 4.16
C PHE A 169 -3.97 3.74 3.00
N LEU A 170 -5.21 3.28 2.98
CA LEU A 170 -5.69 2.42 1.89
C LEU A 170 -5.95 3.25 0.63
N LYS A 171 -5.32 2.89 -0.49
CA LYS A 171 -5.70 3.42 -1.81
C LYS A 171 -7.05 2.79 -2.19
N GLY A 172 -8.14 3.54 -2.08
CA GLY A 172 -9.49 3.05 -2.33
C GLY A 172 -9.67 2.37 -3.70
N ARG A 173 -10.62 1.43 -3.80
CA ARG A 173 -10.92 0.69 -5.05
C ARG A 173 -11.61 1.55 -6.11
N VAL A 174 -12.25 2.66 -5.70
CA VAL A 174 -13.09 3.53 -6.54
C VAL A 174 -12.40 4.87 -6.80
N GLY A 175 -11.26 4.83 -7.50
CA GLY A 175 -10.54 6.03 -7.94
C GLY A 175 -10.01 6.94 -6.81
N ARG A 176 -9.28 8.01 -7.19
CA ARG A 176 -8.62 8.93 -6.26
C ARG A 176 -9.56 9.60 -5.22
N LYS A 177 -10.83 9.80 -5.58
CA LYS A 177 -11.77 10.65 -4.84
C LYS A 177 -12.06 10.25 -3.38
N VAL A 178 -12.06 8.95 -3.06
CA VAL A 178 -12.31 8.47 -1.68
C VAL A 178 -11.07 8.64 -0.80
N SER A 179 -9.88 8.68 -1.40
CA SER A 179 -8.65 8.90 -0.65
C SER A 179 -8.41 10.39 -0.38
N ASP A 180 -8.78 11.26 -1.33
CA ASP A 180 -8.49 12.69 -1.29
C ASP A 180 -9.11 13.37 -0.05
N PHE A 181 -10.41 13.16 0.21
CA PHE A 181 -11.07 13.77 1.38
C PHE A 181 -10.44 13.32 2.71
N PHE A 182 -9.97 12.08 2.78
CA PHE A 182 -9.43 11.54 4.01
C PHE A 182 -8.03 12.10 4.26
N MET A 183 -7.27 12.35 3.19
CA MET A 183 -6.02 13.10 3.26
C MET A 183 -6.26 14.57 3.63
N ASP A 184 -7.33 15.19 3.13
CA ASP A 184 -7.74 16.55 3.52
C ASP A 184 -8.10 16.62 5.01
N PHE A 185 -8.87 15.64 5.52
CA PHE A 185 -9.17 15.50 6.95
C PHE A 185 -7.91 15.33 7.81
N LEU A 186 -6.99 14.45 7.39
CA LEU A 186 -5.72 14.25 8.08
C LEU A 186 -4.82 15.49 7.95
N SER A 187 -5.10 16.38 6.99
CA SER A 187 -4.19 17.41 6.48
C SER A 187 -2.82 16.80 6.23
N ALA A 188 -2.78 15.79 5.36
CA ALA A 188 -1.60 15.03 5.01
C ALA A 188 -1.27 15.12 3.52
N ALA A 189 -0.01 14.89 3.18
CA ALA A 189 0.48 14.79 1.80
C ALA A 189 0.89 13.35 1.47
N GLU A 190 0.93 13.02 0.17
CA GLU A 190 1.58 11.80 -0.28
C GLU A 190 3.07 11.84 0.10
N GLY A 191 3.55 10.72 0.65
CA GLY A 191 4.92 10.54 1.06
C GLY A 191 5.67 9.64 0.08
N LEU A 192 6.38 8.65 0.61
CA LEU A 192 7.13 7.67 -0.18
C LEU A 192 6.28 7.00 -1.28
N ASP A 193 6.60 7.25 -2.56
CA ASP A 193 6.03 6.48 -3.67
C ASP A 193 6.86 5.22 -3.95
N THR A 194 6.42 4.09 -3.39
CA THR A 194 7.04 2.77 -3.60
C THR A 194 7.25 2.44 -5.08
N LYS A 195 6.30 2.78 -5.95
CA LYS A 195 6.42 2.50 -7.39
C LYS A 195 7.42 3.44 -8.07
N ALA A 196 7.53 4.68 -7.63
CA ALA A 196 8.55 5.59 -8.14
C ALA A 196 9.94 5.13 -7.71
N GLN A 197 10.13 4.74 -6.45
CA GLN A 197 11.39 4.19 -5.94
C GLN A 197 11.85 2.96 -6.71
N ASN A 198 10.97 1.97 -6.90
CA ASN A 198 11.32 0.77 -7.67
C ASN A 198 11.60 1.09 -9.16
N ARG A 199 10.89 2.06 -9.77
CA ARG A 199 11.19 2.50 -11.15
C ARG A 199 12.54 3.22 -11.24
N GLY A 200 12.84 4.07 -10.27
CA GLY A 200 14.13 4.73 -10.14
C GLY A 200 15.27 3.72 -10.01
N LEU A 201 15.07 2.67 -9.20
CA LEU A 201 16.03 1.57 -9.06
C LEU A 201 16.29 0.88 -10.39
N LEU A 202 15.23 0.51 -11.13
CA LEU A 202 15.38 -0.12 -12.44
C LEU A 202 16.16 0.74 -13.43
N GLN A 203 15.84 2.05 -13.47
CA GLN A 203 16.54 3.00 -14.34
C GLN A 203 18.00 3.16 -13.93
N ALA A 204 18.29 3.31 -12.64
CA ALA A 204 19.66 3.41 -12.14
C ALA A 204 20.48 2.16 -12.47
N VAL A 205 19.90 0.97 -12.39
CA VAL A 205 20.57 -0.29 -12.76
C VAL A 205 20.88 -0.32 -14.26
N ASP A 206 19.95 0.11 -15.11
CA ASP A 206 20.17 0.16 -16.56
C ASP A 206 21.27 1.14 -16.93
N ASP A 207 21.27 2.33 -16.33
CA ASP A 207 22.24 3.38 -16.61
C ASP A 207 23.61 3.01 -16.05
N TYR A 208 23.70 2.36 -14.88
CA TYR A 208 24.95 1.86 -14.33
C TYR A 208 25.58 0.77 -15.21
N CYS A 209 24.77 -0.16 -15.73
CA CYS A 209 25.25 -1.15 -16.69
C CYS A 209 25.68 -0.52 -18.03
N ALA A 210 25.03 0.58 -18.43
CA ALA A 210 25.36 1.28 -19.66
C ALA A 210 26.65 2.11 -19.53
N ASP A 211 26.87 2.76 -18.39
CA ASP A 211 28.09 3.52 -18.07
C ASP A 211 29.32 2.60 -18.05
N ALA A 212 29.15 1.37 -17.54
CA ALA A 212 30.18 0.33 -17.57
C ALA A 212 30.32 -0.40 -18.92
N GLU A 213 29.58 0.03 -19.95
CA GLU A 213 29.59 -0.53 -21.31
C GLU A 213 29.32 -2.05 -21.36
N LEU A 214 28.54 -2.59 -20.41
CA LEU A 214 28.26 -4.03 -20.35
C LEU A 214 27.52 -4.53 -21.59
N GLY A 215 27.92 -5.72 -22.05
CA GLY A 215 27.23 -6.43 -23.12
C GLY A 215 25.80 -6.82 -22.75
N LYS A 216 24.98 -7.19 -23.75
CA LYS A 216 23.57 -7.56 -23.53
C LYS A 216 23.39 -8.71 -22.51
N HIS A 217 24.28 -9.71 -22.57
CA HIS A 217 24.21 -10.87 -21.68
C HIS A 217 24.60 -10.49 -20.25
N GLU A 218 25.75 -9.82 -20.07
CA GLU A 218 26.24 -9.35 -18.78
C GLU A 218 25.24 -8.41 -18.09
N ARG A 219 24.64 -7.49 -18.85
CA ARG A 219 23.57 -6.61 -18.35
C ARG A 219 22.38 -7.42 -17.85
N GLN A 220 21.98 -8.46 -18.57
CA GLN A 220 20.84 -9.28 -18.17
C GLN A 220 21.16 -10.12 -16.93
N GLU A 221 22.39 -10.62 -16.80
CA GLU A 221 22.88 -11.30 -15.59
C GLU A 221 22.90 -10.33 -14.39
N TYR A 222 23.37 -9.10 -14.58
CA TYR A 222 23.36 -8.08 -13.55
C TYR A 222 21.94 -7.75 -13.08
N ARG A 223 21.01 -7.52 -14.02
CA ARG A 223 19.58 -7.31 -13.71
C ARG A 223 18.97 -8.50 -12.96
N GLN A 224 19.41 -9.73 -13.28
CA GLN A 224 18.96 -10.94 -12.59
C GLN A 224 19.46 -10.98 -11.14
N GLN A 225 20.70 -10.56 -10.86
CA GLN A 225 21.22 -10.46 -9.49
C GLN A 225 20.46 -9.42 -8.67
N VAL A 226 20.20 -8.23 -9.23
CA VAL A 226 19.38 -7.20 -8.58
C VAL A 226 17.98 -7.76 -8.25
N TYR A 227 17.37 -8.45 -9.21
CA TYR A 227 16.05 -9.06 -9.00
C TYR A 227 16.08 -10.12 -7.90
N SER A 228 17.11 -10.97 -7.84
CA SER A 228 17.25 -12.00 -6.82
C SER A 228 17.27 -11.38 -5.42
N TYR A 229 18.14 -10.39 -5.17
CA TYR A 229 18.16 -9.67 -3.89
C TYR A 229 16.80 -9.05 -3.56
N CYS A 230 16.22 -8.27 -4.48
CA CYS A 230 14.95 -7.59 -4.22
C CYS A 230 13.79 -8.58 -3.96
N ASN A 231 13.81 -9.74 -4.63
CA ASN A 231 12.80 -10.77 -4.43
C ASN A 231 13.01 -11.52 -3.11
N GLU A 232 14.25 -11.70 -2.63
CA GLU A 232 14.54 -12.25 -1.31
C GLU A 232 14.03 -11.32 -0.20
N GLN A 233 14.33 -10.01 -0.28
CA GLN A 233 13.79 -9.02 0.66
C GLN A 233 12.25 -9.04 0.68
N LEU A 234 11.63 -9.06 -0.50
CA LEU A 234 10.17 -9.16 -0.62
C LEU A 234 9.59 -10.44 0.00
N GLN A 235 10.30 -11.57 -0.07
CA GLN A 235 9.87 -12.84 0.53
C GLN A 235 10.07 -12.85 2.05
N ALA A 236 11.11 -12.19 2.54
CA ALA A 236 11.36 -11.98 3.96
C ALA A 236 10.38 -10.96 4.59
N GLY A 237 9.74 -10.12 3.77
CA GLY A 237 8.89 -9.02 4.25
C GLY A 237 9.70 -7.79 4.64
N GLU A 238 10.95 -7.72 4.18
CA GLU A 238 11.92 -6.66 4.45
C GLU A 238 11.93 -5.63 3.30
N GLU A 239 12.52 -4.47 3.58
CA GLU A 239 12.72 -3.42 2.57
C GLU A 239 13.98 -3.66 1.73
N ILE A 240 14.02 -3.06 0.54
CA ILE A 240 15.24 -3.00 -0.27
C ILE A 240 16.14 -1.94 0.37
N ALA A 241 17.29 -2.33 0.91
CA ALA A 241 18.30 -1.40 1.40
C ALA A 241 19.37 -1.15 0.33
N LEU A 242 19.54 0.10 -0.11
CA LEU A 242 20.50 0.44 -1.19
C LEU A 242 21.94 0.07 -0.84
N GLN A 243 22.32 0.22 0.43
CA GLN A 243 23.66 -0.08 0.90
C GLN A 243 23.97 -1.58 0.85
N GLU A 244 23.01 -2.42 1.24
CA GLU A 244 23.14 -3.88 1.18
C GLU A 244 23.11 -4.37 -0.26
N LEU A 245 22.19 -3.83 -1.07
CA LEU A 245 22.11 -4.13 -2.49
C LEU A 245 23.45 -3.83 -3.19
N ALA A 246 24.07 -2.69 -2.91
CA ALA A 246 25.37 -2.34 -3.49
C ALA A 246 26.51 -3.26 -3.03
N GLN A 247 26.42 -3.87 -1.83
CA GLN A 247 27.41 -4.82 -1.33
C GLN A 247 27.25 -6.22 -1.95
N GLU A 248 26.02 -6.63 -2.25
CA GLU A 248 25.72 -7.91 -2.89
C GLU A 248 26.04 -7.91 -4.40
N LEU A 249 26.05 -6.74 -5.03
CA LEU A 249 26.30 -6.61 -6.46
C LEU A 249 27.79 -6.42 -6.78
N PRO A 250 28.30 -6.98 -7.89
CA PRO A 250 29.61 -6.65 -8.41
C PRO A 250 29.74 -5.14 -8.69
N THR A 251 30.84 -4.55 -8.26
CA THR A 251 31.22 -3.19 -8.62
C THR A 251 31.55 -3.12 -10.12
N LEU A 252 31.02 -2.11 -10.81
CA LEU A 252 31.29 -1.84 -12.21
C LEU A 252 32.12 -0.56 -12.31
N GLY A 253 33.32 -0.66 -12.86
CA GLY A 253 34.25 0.47 -12.89
C GLY A 253 34.79 0.83 -11.50
N ASP A 254 34.88 2.14 -11.22
CA ASP A 254 35.54 2.68 -10.02
C ASP A 254 34.58 2.93 -8.84
N LYS A 255 33.27 2.80 -9.05
CA LYS A 255 32.23 3.20 -8.08
C LYS A 255 31.26 2.06 -7.88
N ASP A 256 30.79 1.85 -6.66
CA ASP A 256 29.69 0.91 -6.43
C ASP A 256 28.33 1.49 -6.88
N PHE A 257 27.31 0.64 -6.91
CA PHE A 257 25.97 1.02 -7.37
C PHE A 257 25.37 2.19 -6.56
N ARG A 258 25.63 2.24 -5.24
CA ARG A 258 25.10 3.31 -4.37
C ARG A 258 25.81 4.63 -4.64
N GLN A 259 27.13 4.61 -4.80
CA GLN A 259 27.90 5.80 -5.15
C GLN A 259 27.47 6.35 -6.50
N PHE A 260 27.31 5.47 -7.49
CA PHE A 260 26.79 5.84 -8.80
C PHE A 260 25.39 6.48 -8.70
N SER A 261 24.47 5.88 -7.96
CA SER A 261 23.09 6.38 -7.87
C SER A 261 23.00 7.77 -7.22
N VAL A 262 23.81 8.02 -6.18
CA VAL A 262 23.89 9.33 -5.52
C VAL A 262 24.49 10.39 -6.46
N GLU A 263 25.58 10.07 -7.15
CA GLU A 263 26.26 11.03 -8.04
C GLU A 263 25.43 11.40 -9.27
N GLN A 264 24.70 10.43 -9.84
CA GLN A 264 23.78 10.67 -10.96
C GLN A 264 22.47 11.34 -10.53
N GLY A 265 22.29 11.60 -9.22
CA GLY A 265 21.15 12.34 -8.70
C GLY A 265 19.83 11.55 -8.66
N TYR A 266 19.89 10.22 -8.59
CA TYR A 266 18.67 9.43 -8.36
C TYR A 266 18.17 9.69 -6.94
N ALA A 267 16.92 10.13 -6.83
CA ALA A 267 16.22 10.33 -5.56
C ALA A 267 15.72 9.00 -4.98
N LEU A 268 16.65 8.07 -4.71
CA LEU A 268 16.36 6.80 -4.05
C LEU A 268 16.55 6.94 -2.54
N GLU A 269 15.56 6.49 -1.77
CA GLU A 269 15.67 6.39 -0.31
C GLU A 269 16.72 5.34 0.08
N GLU A 270 17.31 5.48 1.27
CA GLU A 270 18.27 4.48 1.78
C GLU A 270 17.65 3.08 1.88
N SER A 271 16.37 3.02 2.26
CA SER A 271 15.55 1.81 2.19
C SER A 271 14.13 2.10 1.70
N PHE A 272 13.56 1.18 0.91
CA PHE A 272 12.17 1.29 0.45
C PHE A 272 11.52 -0.07 0.16
N PRO A 273 10.18 -0.18 0.26
CA PRO A 273 9.51 -1.46 0.03
C PRO A 273 9.65 -1.95 -1.42
N ALA A 274 9.73 -3.26 -1.59
CA ALA A 274 9.76 -3.90 -2.90
C ALA A 274 8.38 -3.87 -3.60
N ASP A 275 8.31 -3.39 -4.85
CA ASP A 275 7.12 -3.50 -5.69
C ASP A 275 7.27 -4.67 -6.68
N ARG A 276 6.64 -5.80 -6.36
CA ARG A 276 6.70 -7.04 -7.17
C ARG A 276 6.41 -6.81 -8.66
N GLY A 277 5.46 -5.94 -8.97
CA GLY A 277 5.04 -5.67 -10.34
C GLY A 277 6.13 -4.97 -11.15
N THR A 278 6.77 -3.97 -10.55
CA THR A 278 7.87 -3.20 -11.13
C THR A 278 9.13 -4.04 -11.22
N LEU A 279 9.52 -4.72 -10.15
CA LEU A 279 10.74 -5.55 -10.10
C LEU A 279 10.78 -6.65 -11.17
N ARG A 280 9.62 -7.22 -11.53
CA ARG A 280 9.52 -8.23 -12.61
C ARG A 280 10.06 -7.75 -13.96
N GLN A 281 10.12 -6.44 -14.20
CA GLN A 281 10.65 -5.88 -15.44
C GLN A 281 12.18 -6.04 -15.54
N LEU A 282 12.89 -6.29 -14.43
CA LEU A 282 14.32 -6.62 -14.45
C LEU A 282 14.61 -7.89 -15.24
N THR A 283 13.70 -8.87 -15.17
CA THR A 283 13.93 -10.24 -15.69
C THR A 283 12.99 -10.63 -16.82
N LYS A 284 11.96 -9.82 -17.13
CA LYS A 284 10.93 -10.18 -18.11
C LYS A 284 10.56 -9.03 -19.03
N PHE A 285 10.23 -9.37 -20.27
CA PHE A 285 9.47 -8.52 -21.16
C PHE A 285 7.98 -8.84 -21.04
N ALA A 286 7.12 -7.83 -20.96
CA ALA A 286 5.68 -8.01 -20.91
C ALA A 286 4.95 -6.90 -21.69
N GLY A 287 3.84 -7.26 -22.33
CA GLY A 287 3.00 -6.32 -23.06
C GLY A 287 1.62 -6.91 -23.39
N SER A 288 0.60 -6.05 -23.39
CA SER A 288 -0.78 -6.44 -23.71
C SER A 288 -1.44 -5.39 -24.59
N GLY A 289 -2.22 -5.82 -25.58
CA GLY A 289 -2.94 -4.93 -26.49
C GLY A 289 -3.63 -5.71 -27.62
N GLY A 290 -4.75 -5.20 -28.13
CA GLY A 290 -5.44 -5.81 -29.28
C GLY A 290 -5.89 -7.27 -29.09
N GLY A 291 -6.16 -7.70 -27.85
CA GLY A 291 -6.50 -9.09 -27.52
C GLY A 291 -5.29 -10.02 -27.35
N LEU A 292 -4.07 -9.51 -27.44
CA LEU A 292 -2.82 -10.23 -27.20
C LEU A 292 -2.24 -9.85 -25.83
N SER A 293 -1.69 -10.82 -25.11
CA SER A 293 -0.91 -10.63 -23.88
C SER A 293 0.30 -11.54 -23.95
N ILE A 294 1.49 -10.96 -23.88
CA ILE A 294 2.77 -11.66 -23.98
C ILE A 294 3.60 -11.32 -22.74
N ASN A 295 4.22 -12.35 -22.17
CA ASN A 295 5.19 -12.23 -21.08
C ASN A 295 6.22 -13.35 -21.20
N PHE A 296 7.50 -13.02 -21.18
CA PHE A 296 8.59 -13.99 -21.27
C PHE A 296 9.86 -13.50 -20.57
N ASP A 297 10.70 -14.43 -20.15
CA ASP A 297 11.99 -14.13 -19.51
C ASP A 297 12.93 -13.48 -20.52
N ALA A 298 13.59 -12.40 -20.13
CA ALA A 298 14.42 -11.58 -21.00
C ALA A 298 15.59 -12.34 -21.65
N LEU A 299 16.10 -13.37 -20.96
CA LEU A 299 17.12 -14.29 -21.49
C LEU A 299 16.65 -15.06 -22.74
N LEU A 300 15.34 -15.23 -22.95
CA LEU A 300 14.83 -15.90 -24.14
C LEU A 300 14.93 -15.05 -25.40
N LEU A 301 15.16 -13.73 -25.27
CA LEU A 301 15.33 -12.82 -26.40
C LEU A 301 16.65 -13.11 -27.12
N GLY A 302 16.59 -13.45 -28.40
CA GLY A 302 17.72 -13.90 -29.21
C GLY A 302 17.96 -15.41 -29.17
N GLU A 303 17.35 -16.15 -28.24
CA GLU A 303 17.45 -17.61 -28.15
C GLU A 303 16.22 -18.33 -28.70
N ARG A 304 15.07 -18.05 -28.10
CA ARG A 304 13.77 -18.62 -28.47
C ARG A 304 12.81 -17.57 -28.99
N ILE A 305 13.01 -16.32 -28.62
CA ILE A 305 12.15 -15.21 -29.00
C ILE A 305 12.98 -14.23 -29.81
N PHE A 306 12.52 -13.91 -31.01
CA PHE A 306 13.24 -13.06 -31.95
C PHE A 306 12.33 -11.92 -32.35
N TRP A 307 12.74 -10.68 -32.09
CA TRP A 307 12.03 -9.50 -32.54
C TRP A 307 12.79 -8.88 -33.72
N ASP A 308 12.08 -8.69 -34.83
CA ASP A 308 12.54 -7.91 -35.97
C ASP A 308 11.91 -6.52 -35.91
N ALA A 309 12.73 -5.52 -35.63
CA ALA A 309 12.29 -4.13 -35.51
C ALA A 309 11.84 -3.52 -36.86
N ALA A 310 12.32 -4.03 -37.99
CA ALA A 310 11.97 -3.47 -39.31
C ALA A 310 10.54 -3.83 -39.73
N THR A 311 10.08 -5.03 -39.34
CA THR A 311 8.74 -5.54 -39.66
C THR A 311 7.81 -5.58 -38.45
N ASP A 312 8.30 -5.14 -37.29
CA ASP A 312 7.66 -5.27 -35.99
C ASP A 312 7.10 -6.68 -35.72
N THR A 313 7.90 -7.70 -36.04
CA THR A 313 7.49 -9.10 -35.95
C THR A 313 8.19 -9.79 -34.78
N LEU A 314 7.40 -10.39 -33.89
CA LEU A 314 7.89 -11.24 -32.81
C LEU A 314 7.73 -12.73 -33.17
N THR A 315 8.84 -13.43 -33.36
CA THR A 315 8.87 -14.88 -33.64
C THR A 315 9.17 -15.69 -32.38
N ILE A 316 8.33 -16.67 -32.06
CA ILE A 316 8.52 -17.58 -30.93
C ILE A 316 8.89 -18.98 -31.45
N LYS A 317 10.13 -19.41 -31.21
CA LYS A 317 10.60 -20.76 -31.51
C LYS A 317 10.32 -21.70 -30.33
N GLY A 318 9.47 -22.69 -30.59
CA GLY A 318 9.01 -23.66 -29.61
C GLY A 318 7.88 -23.09 -28.75
N THR A 319 6.64 -23.24 -29.21
CA THR A 319 5.44 -22.79 -28.47
C THR A 319 5.30 -23.52 -27.13
N PRO A 320 4.79 -22.85 -26.08
CA PRO A 320 4.48 -23.48 -24.80
C PRO A 320 3.55 -24.70 -25.00
N PRO A 321 3.76 -25.83 -24.30
CA PRO A 321 2.98 -27.06 -24.50
C PRO A 321 1.46 -26.83 -24.44
N ASN A 322 0.98 -26.12 -23.42
CA ASN A 322 -0.45 -25.83 -23.26
C ASN A 322 -1.05 -25.04 -24.44
N LEU A 323 -0.27 -24.13 -25.04
CA LEU A 323 -0.70 -23.38 -26.22
C LEU A 323 -0.65 -24.26 -27.47
N ARG A 324 0.41 -25.07 -27.62
CA ARG A 324 0.56 -26.04 -28.70
C ARG A 324 -0.63 -27.00 -28.77
N ASP A 325 -1.04 -27.56 -27.63
CA ASP A 325 -2.16 -28.50 -27.54
C ASP A 325 -3.50 -27.84 -27.89
N GLN A 326 -3.70 -26.58 -27.52
CA GLN A 326 -4.88 -25.81 -27.92
C GLN A 326 -4.91 -25.56 -29.44
N LEU A 327 -3.77 -25.18 -30.02
CA LEU A 327 -3.64 -24.95 -31.46
C LEU A 327 -3.87 -26.25 -32.26
N GLN A 328 -3.29 -27.37 -31.81
CA GLN A 328 -3.47 -28.67 -32.46
C GLN A 328 -4.92 -29.16 -32.41
N ARG A 329 -5.60 -29.03 -31.26
CA ARG A 329 -7.03 -29.38 -31.13
C ARG A 329 -7.93 -28.58 -32.05
N ASN A 330 -7.63 -27.30 -32.29
CA ASN A 330 -8.41 -26.47 -33.21
C ASN A 330 -8.01 -26.70 -34.67
N ALA A 331 -6.75 -27.03 -34.96
CA ALA A 331 -6.28 -27.34 -36.30
C ALA A 331 -6.81 -28.70 -36.81
N GLY A 332 -7.05 -29.67 -35.92
CA GLY A 332 -7.59 -31.00 -36.24
C GLY A 332 -9.12 -31.09 -36.38
N LYS A 333 -9.85 -29.98 -36.27
CA LYS A 333 -11.32 -29.90 -36.44
C LYS A 333 -11.76 -29.46 -37.85
N LYS A 334 -10.92 -29.68 -38.86
CA LYS A 334 -11.31 -29.47 -40.27
C LYS A 334 -11.98 -30.69 -40.85
#